data_AF-A0A5D4TRW8-F1
#
_entry.id   AF-A0A5D4TRW8-F1
#
_cell.length_a   1.000
_cell.length_b   1.000
_cell.length_c   1.000
_cell.angle_alpha   90.00
_cell.angle_beta   90.00
_cell.angle_gamma   90.00
#
_symmetry.space_group_name_H-M   'P 1'
#
loop_
_entity.id
_entity.type
_entity.pdbx_description
1 polymer ?
#
loop_
_entity_poly.entity_id
_entity_poly.type
_entity_poly.pdbx_seq_one_letter_code
_entity_poly.pdbx_strand_id
1 'polypeptide(L)'
;MEALISIGIIIVVLAGGLFLFNTLMGYKKGNITIDLDERYIDYNEYIQAIQQDLKSKGRDVTYEGDGRFTIDGKKYIFLERNVSMGGVPLQRTILKPE
;
A
#
# COMPACT_ATOMS: atom_id res chain seq x y z
N MET A 1 -34.94 15.48 16.82
CA MET A 1 -33.81 15.12 17.70
C MET A 1 -33.35 13.70 17.44
N GLU A 2 -34.25 12.72 17.42
CA GLU A 2 -33.93 11.31 17.14
C GLU A 2 -33.25 11.08 15.78
N ALA A 3 -33.75 11.67 14.70
CA ALA A 3 -33.14 11.54 13.37
C ALA A 3 -31.68 12.05 13.32
N LEU A 4 -31.35 13.11 14.08
CA LEU A 4 -29.98 13.64 14.15
C LEU A 4 -29.06 12.69 14.91
N ILE A 5 -29.56 12.05 15.96
CA ILE A 5 -28.83 11.03 16.72
C ILE A 5 -28.57 9.81 15.84
N SER A 6 -29.58 9.33 15.11
CA SER A 6 -29.44 8.21 14.17
C SER A 6 -28.42 8.50 13.07
N ILE A 7 -28.46 9.71 12.47
CA ILE A 7 -27.47 10.13 11.47
C ILE A 7 -26.07 10.17 12.08
N GLY A 8 -25.92 10.70 13.30
CA GLY A 8 -24.64 10.73 14.00
C GLY A 8 -24.04 9.33 14.21
N ILE A 9 -24.87 8.36 14.63
CA ILE A 9 -24.45 6.96 14.79
C ILE A 9 -24.01 6.35 13.46
N ILE A 10 -24.77 6.57 12.38
CA ILE A 10 -24.43 6.06 11.04
C ILE A 10 -23.07 6.60 10.58
N ILE A 11 -22.81 7.90 10.77
CA ILE A 11 -21.54 8.52 10.41
C ILE A 11 -20.38 7.90 11.19
N VAL A 12 -20.55 7.69 12.51
CA VAL A 12 -19.52 7.07 13.35
C VAL A 12 -19.22 5.64 12.91
N VAL A 13 -20.26 4.84 12.60
CA VAL A 13 -20.10 3.46 12.12
C VAL A 13 -19.37 3.42 10.79
N LEU A 14 -19.75 4.28 9.83
CA LEU A 14 -19.09 4.35 8.52
C LEU A 14 -17.64 4.80 8.64
N ALA A 15 -17.36 5.82 9.46
CA ALA A 15 -15.99 6.29 9.69
C ALA A 15 -15.12 5.22 10.36
N GLY A 16 -15.66 4.51 11.37
CA GLY A 16 -14.98 3.40 12.03
C GLY A 16 -14.70 2.24 11.08
N GLY A 17 -15.68 1.87 10.25
CA GLY A 17 -15.53 0.84 9.22
C GLY A 17 -14.48 1.18 8.18
N LEU A 18 -14.48 2.42 7.67
CA LEU A 18 -13.47 2.91 6.71
C LEU A 18 -12.07 2.94 7.33
N PHE A 19 -11.95 3.39 8.58
CA PHE A 19 -10.68 3.40 9.30
C PHE A 19 -10.11 1.98 9.50
N LEU A 20 -10.95 1.04 9.94
CA LEU A 20 -10.57 -0.36 10.11
C LEU A 20 -10.16 -0.97 8.77
N PHE A 21 -10.95 -0.76 7.71
CA PHE A 21 -10.66 -1.23 6.37
C PHE A 21 -9.30 -0.73 5.86
N ASN A 22 -9.04 0.58 5.94
CA ASN A 22 -7.77 1.15 5.51
C ASN A 22 -6.58 0.57 6.28
N THR A 23 -6.75 0.34 7.58
CA THR A 23 -5.73 -0.26 8.43
C THR A 23 -5.44 -1.71 8.03
N LEU A 24 -6.47 -2.52 7.80
CA LEU A 24 -6.33 -3.92 7.38
C LEU A 24 -5.65 -4.04 6.02
N MET A 25 -5.99 -3.15 5.08
CA MET A 25 -5.39 -3.10 3.74
C MET A 25 -3.94 -2.60 3.74
N GLY A 26 -3.39 -2.19 4.88
CA GLY A 26 -2.02 -1.72 5.02
C GLY A 26 -1.80 -0.27 4.60
N TYR A 27 -2.87 0.48 4.34
CA TYR A 27 -2.77 1.92 4.07
C TYR A 27 -2.41 2.64 5.37
N LYS A 28 -1.14 3.01 5.48
CA LYS A 28 -0.60 3.78 6.60
C LYS A 28 0.08 5.04 6.09
N LYS A 29 -0.07 6.15 6.82
CA LYS A 29 0.57 7.43 6.49
C LYS A 29 2.07 7.23 6.30
N GLY A 30 2.58 7.68 5.15
CA GLY A 30 4.00 7.60 4.78
C GLY A 30 4.38 6.37 3.95
N ASN A 31 3.57 5.29 3.98
CA ASN A 31 3.81 4.14 3.11
C ASN A 31 3.56 4.51 1.64
N ILE A 32 4.35 3.90 0.75
CA ILE A 32 4.01 3.82 -0.67
C ILE A 32 3.44 2.42 -0.91
N THR A 33 2.24 2.34 -1.46
CA THR A 33 1.58 1.07 -1.80
C THR A 33 1.49 0.98 -3.32
N ILE A 34 1.91 -0.15 -3.87
CA ILE A 34 1.85 -0.42 -5.31
C ILE A 34 1.13 -1.76 -5.46
N ASP A 35 0.10 -1.76 -6.28
CA ASP A 35 -0.55 -2.97 -6.76
C ASP A 35 -0.08 -3.16 -8.21
N LEU A 36 0.79 -4.14 -8.44
CA LEU A 36 1.26 -4.45 -9.79
C LEU A 36 0.20 -5.28 -10.52
N ASP A 37 0.08 -5.07 -11.84
CA ASP A 37 -0.88 -5.80 -12.67
C ASP A 37 -0.51 -7.29 -12.81
N GLU A 38 0.80 -7.58 -12.79
CA GLU A 38 1.35 -8.93 -12.88
C GLU A 38 1.81 -9.46 -11.53
N ARG A 39 1.87 -10.79 -11.42
CA ARG A 39 2.37 -11.49 -10.24
C ARG A 39 3.80 -11.96 -10.47
N TYR A 40 4.72 -11.45 -9.67
CA TYR A 40 6.14 -11.77 -9.74
C TYR A 40 6.50 -12.81 -8.67
N ILE A 41 6.99 -13.96 -9.13
CA ILE A 41 7.47 -15.05 -8.27
C ILE A 41 8.98 -14.90 -8.02
N ASP A 42 9.73 -14.48 -9.03
CA ASP A 42 11.15 -14.16 -8.87
C ASP A 42 11.33 -12.83 -8.15
N TYR A 43 12.17 -12.84 -7.13
CA TYR A 43 12.39 -11.68 -6.29
C TYR A 43 13.06 -10.53 -7.06
N ASN A 44 14.01 -10.82 -7.95
CA ASN A 44 14.72 -9.78 -8.69
C ASN A 44 13.83 -9.13 -9.74
N GLU A 45 13.02 -9.93 -10.44
CA GLU A 45 11.99 -9.41 -11.35
C GLU A 45 11.00 -8.50 -10.61
N TYR A 46 10.58 -8.90 -9.40
CA TYR A 46 9.69 -8.08 -8.59
C TYR A 46 10.32 -6.74 -8.18
N ILE A 47 11.59 -6.75 -7.72
CA ILE A 47 12.31 -5.52 -7.40
C ILE A 47 12.43 -4.61 -8.64
N GLN A 48 12.73 -5.17 -9.81
CA GLN A 48 12.79 -4.41 -11.06
C GLN A 48 11.44 -3.78 -11.42
N ALA A 49 10.35 -4.54 -11.28
CA ALA A 49 9.00 -4.06 -11.54
C ALA A 49 8.62 -2.90 -10.61
N ILE A 50 8.94 -3.01 -9.31
CA ILE A 50 8.75 -1.92 -8.33
C ILE A 50 9.53 -0.67 -8.76
N GLN A 51 10.81 -0.82 -9.13
CA GLN A 51 11.63 0.30 -9.58
C GLN A 51 11.07 0.93 -10.87
N GLN A 52 10.63 0.12 -11.83
CA GLN A 52 10.05 0.60 -13.08
C GLN A 52 8.74 1.36 -12.85
N ASP A 53 7.82 0.83 -12.05
CA ASP A 53 6.56 1.49 -11.70
C ASP A 53 6.82 2.87 -11.07
N LEU A 54 7.70 2.94 -10.08
CA LEU A 54 8.02 4.19 -9.41
C LEU A 54 8.73 5.20 -10.34
N LYS A 55 9.69 4.74 -11.16
CA LYS A 55 10.37 5.60 -12.15
C LYS A 55 9.41 6.13 -13.21
N SER A 56 8.46 5.30 -13.66
CA SER A 56 7.41 5.73 -14.60
C SER A 56 6.54 6.87 -14.06
N LYS A 57 6.41 6.93 -12.72
CA LYS A 57 5.71 8.00 -11.98
C LYS A 57 6.63 9.19 -11.66
N GLY A 58 7.83 9.25 -12.23
CA GLY A 58 8.78 10.35 -12.07
C GLY A 58 9.52 10.37 -10.73
N ARG A 59 9.54 9.25 -9.99
CA ARG A 59 10.25 9.14 -8.71
C ARG A 59 11.72 8.77 -8.94
N ASP A 60 12.62 9.32 -8.14
CA ASP A 60 14.00 8.85 -8.09
C ASP A 60 14.09 7.64 -7.16
N VAL A 61 14.67 6.53 -7.63
CA VAL A 61 14.59 5.22 -6.95
C VAL A 61 15.87 4.41 -7.11
N THR A 62 16.45 4.06 -5.97
CA THR A 62 17.58 3.14 -5.86
C THR A 62 17.21 1.97 -4.95
N TYR A 63 17.52 0.76 -5.41
CA TYR A 63 17.44 -0.45 -4.57
C TYR A 63 18.79 -0.68 -3.91
N GLU A 64 18.81 -0.74 -2.58
CA GLU A 64 20.03 -0.82 -1.76
C GLU A 64 20.39 -2.27 -1.39
N GLY A 65 19.58 -3.25 -1.79
CA GLY A 65 19.69 -4.63 -1.32
C GLY A 65 18.83 -4.92 -0.08
N ASP A 66 18.67 -6.20 0.27
CA ASP A 66 17.95 -6.67 1.45
C ASP A 66 16.54 -6.07 1.63
N GLY A 67 15.81 -5.86 0.53
CA GLY A 67 14.48 -5.25 0.56
C GLY A 67 14.48 -3.76 0.93
N ARG A 68 15.59 -3.04 0.82
CA ARG A 68 15.66 -1.60 1.11
C ARG A 68 15.68 -0.76 -0.15
N PHE A 69 14.95 0.34 -0.10
CA PHE A 69 14.85 1.31 -1.19
C PHE A 69 15.15 2.71 -0.67
N THR A 70 15.87 3.49 -1.47
CA THR A 70 15.95 4.94 -1.35
C THR A 70 15.06 5.55 -2.43
N ILE A 71 14.02 6.31 -2.03
CA ILE A 71 13.04 6.92 -2.93
C ILE A 71 12.95 8.41 -2.61
N ASP A 72 13.30 9.27 -3.57
CA ASP A 72 13.45 10.72 -3.42
C ASP A 72 14.22 11.12 -2.14
N GLY A 73 15.34 10.42 -1.89
CA GLY A 73 16.20 10.65 -0.73
C GLY A 73 15.67 10.12 0.60
N LYS A 74 14.54 9.39 0.64
CA LYS A 74 13.98 8.75 1.85
C LYS A 74 14.13 7.24 1.80
N LYS A 75 14.41 6.62 2.95
CA LYS A 75 14.59 5.18 3.07
C LYS A 75 13.28 4.44 3.36
N TYR A 76 13.14 3.29 2.72
CA TYR A 76 11.97 2.43 2.84
C TYR A 76 12.39 0.96 2.93
N ILE A 77 11.63 0.18 3.70
CA ILE A 77 11.69 -1.27 3.71
C ILE A 77 10.51 -1.81 2.88
N PHE A 78 10.83 -2.69 1.95
CA PHE A 78 9.88 -3.45 1.14
C PHE A 78 9.28 -4.60 1.95
N LEU A 79 7.95 -4.66 1.93
CA LEU A 79 7.14 -5.72 2.47
C LEU A 79 6.16 -6.17 1.38
N GLU A 80 6.13 -7.45 1.08
CA GLU A 80 5.10 -8.05 0.22
C GLU A 80 3.86 -8.41 1.04
N ARG A 81 2.68 -8.21 0.46
CA ARG A 81 1.42 -8.77 0.97
C ARG A 81 0.59 -9.37 -0.14
N ASN A 82 -0.11 -10.45 0.18
CA ASN A 82 -1.18 -10.98 -0.64
C ASN A 82 -2.51 -10.48 -0.09
N VAL A 83 -3.28 -9.79 -0.94
CA VAL A 83 -4.60 -9.25 -0.58
C VAL A 83 -5.64 -9.79 -1.56
N SER A 84 -6.90 -9.87 -1.14
CA SER A 84 -8.02 -10.16 -2.03
C SER A 84 -8.86 -8.90 -2.18
N MET A 85 -9.06 -8.45 -3.41
CA MET A 85 -9.93 -7.33 -3.75
C MET A 85 -11.09 -7.83 -4.59
N GLY A 86 -12.29 -7.84 -4.00
CA GLY A 86 -13.49 -8.34 -4.69
C GLY A 86 -13.40 -9.82 -5.10
N GLY A 87 -12.61 -10.63 -4.40
CA GLY A 87 -12.38 -12.04 -4.73
C GLY A 87 -11.19 -12.28 -5.66
N VAL A 88 -10.58 -11.23 -6.22
CA VAL A 88 -9.38 -11.33 -7.06
C VAL A 88 -8.12 -11.25 -6.17
N PRO A 89 -7.22 -12.26 -6.21
CA PRO A 89 -5.97 -12.19 -5.46
C PRO A 89 -5.00 -11.20 -6.13
N LEU A 90 -4.44 -10.30 -5.33
CA LEU A 90 -3.45 -9.31 -5.76
C LEU A 90 -2.17 -9.45 -4.94
N GLN A 91 -1.04 -9.26 -5.61
CA GLN A 91 0.26 -9.13 -4.99
C GLN A 91 0.54 -7.63 -4.78
N ARG A 92 0.65 -7.23 -3.51
CA ARG A 92 0.82 -5.84 -3.10
C ARG A 92 2.22 -5.59 -2.59
N THR A 93 2.85 -4.55 -3.12
CA THR A 93 4.08 -3.97 -2.58
C THR A 93 3.73 -2.92 -1.54
N ILE A 94 4.35 -3.01 -0.37
CA ILE A 94 4.34 -1.96 0.65
C ILE A 94 5.78 -1.51 0.90
N LEU A 95 6.06 -0.25 0.60
CA LEU A 95 7.30 0.41 0.97
C LEU A 95 7.02 1.24 2.22
N LYS A 96 7.50 0.75 3.36
CA LYS A 96 7.30 1.36 4.67
C LYS A 96 8.52 2.24 5.00
N PRO A 97 8.35 3.53 5.34
CA PRO A 97 9.46 4.36 5.79
C PRO A 97 10.22 3.70 6.95
N GLU A 98 11.55 3.80 6.90
CA GLU A 98 12.41 3.50 8.05
C GLU A 98 12.24 4.54 9.18
#